data_AF-A0A645FMS3-F1
#
_entry.id   AF-A0A645FMS3-F1
#
_cell.length_a   1.000
_cell.length_b   1.000
_cell.length_c   1.000
_cell.angle_alpha   90.00
_cell.angle_beta   90.00
_cell.angle_gamma   90.00
#
_symmetry.space_group_name_H-M   'P 1'
#
loop_
_entity.id
_entity.type
_entity.pdbx_description
1 polymer ?
#
loop_
_entity_poly.entity_id
_entity_poly.type
_entity_poly.pdbx_seq_one_letter_code
_entity_poly.pdbx_strand_id
1 'polypeptide(L)'
;MGLYILTGSNQFNLKRGITESLAGRLAYIHLLPFSVGELSSAGVLVDDPFRVMVKGQYPPLYDRDVDPQDWYQAYIETYIERDVGSLVNPGNKLAFKKFISLCALRSGQLLVLSALAQECEVSIPTISSWLSILESSFLVYLMEPFCSNLGKRLTKTPKLFFLDSGLLCHLLRIHTREELILSP
;
A
#
# COMPACT_ATOMS: atom_id res chain seq x y z
N MET A 1 -13.54 -9.93 33.09
CA MET A 1 -13.60 -8.99 31.95
C MET A 1 -12.67 -9.55 30.89
N GLY A 2 -13.19 -10.07 29.78
CA GLY A 2 -12.39 -10.80 28.79
C GLY A 2 -11.65 -9.84 27.86
N LEU A 3 -10.34 -10.04 27.69
CA LEU A 3 -9.57 -9.40 26.63
C LEU A 3 -9.73 -10.25 25.36
N TYR A 4 -10.21 -9.64 24.28
CA TYR A 4 -10.34 -10.30 22.99
C TYR A 4 -9.33 -9.70 22.03
N ILE A 5 -8.52 -10.55 21.40
CA ILE A 5 -7.62 -10.16 20.31
C ILE A 5 -8.31 -10.57 19.01
N LEU A 6 -8.67 -9.59 18.20
CA LEU A 6 -9.24 -9.79 16.88
C LEU A 6 -8.14 -9.58 15.85
N THR A 7 -7.72 -10.66 15.20
CA THR A 7 -6.77 -10.61 14.08
C THR A 7 -7.53 -10.78 12.77
N GLY A 8 -7.23 -9.97 11.76
CA GLY A 8 -7.80 -10.14 10.43
C GLY A 8 -7.08 -9.28 9.41
N SER A 9 -6.84 -9.84 8.23
CA SER A 9 -6.22 -9.14 7.10
C SER A 9 -7.20 -8.21 6.35
N ASN A 10 -8.49 -8.20 6.72
CA ASN A 10 -9.52 -7.37 6.07
C ASN A 10 -10.02 -6.24 6.99
N GLN A 11 -9.35 -5.10 6.90
CA GLN A 11 -9.63 -3.93 7.76
C GLN A 11 -10.98 -3.26 7.44
N PHE A 12 -11.40 -3.21 6.17
CA PHE A 12 -12.63 -2.52 5.78
C PHE A 12 -13.87 -3.23 6.29
N ASN A 13 -13.92 -4.56 6.14
CA ASN A 13 -15.05 -5.35 6.63
C ASN A 13 -15.09 -5.39 8.16
N LEU A 14 -13.93 -5.44 8.82
CA LEU A 14 -13.86 -5.35 10.28
C LEU A 14 -14.43 -4.01 10.78
N LYS A 15 -14.06 -2.88 10.16
CA LYS A 15 -14.57 -1.55 10.53
C LYS A 15 -16.09 -1.43 10.32
N ARG A 16 -16.67 -2.04 9.28
CA ARG A 16 -18.12 -2.01 9.05
C ARG A 16 -18.91 -2.87 10.04
N GLY A 17 -18.33 -3.97 10.52
CA GLY A 17 -18.99 -4.88 11.45
C GLY A 17 -19.05 -4.38 12.90
N ILE A 18 -18.23 -3.39 13.25
CA ILE A 18 -18.20 -2.80 14.60
C ILE A 18 -19.21 -1.64 14.64
N THR A 19 -20.41 -1.93 15.14
CA THR A 19 -21.52 -0.96 15.24
C THR A 19 -21.44 -0.08 16.49
N GLU A 20 -20.74 -0.50 17.53
CA GLU A 20 -20.53 0.27 18.76
C GLU A 20 -19.22 1.06 18.75
N SER A 21 -19.23 2.25 19.36
CA SER A 21 -18.01 3.00 19.62
C SER A 21 -17.18 2.29 20.71
N LEU A 22 -16.03 1.75 20.29
CA LEU A 22 -15.03 1.16 21.18
C LEU A 22 -13.97 2.18 21.64
N ALA A 23 -14.26 3.48 21.50
CA ALA A 23 -13.37 4.55 21.93
C ALA A 23 -12.97 4.38 23.41
N GLY A 24 -11.66 4.46 23.69
CA GLY A 24 -11.10 4.27 25.03
C GLY A 24 -11.06 2.82 25.54
N ARG A 25 -11.60 1.86 24.79
CA ARG A 25 -11.64 0.42 25.16
C ARG A 25 -10.97 -0.51 24.14
N LEU A 26 -10.45 0.06 23.05
CA LEU A 26 -9.79 -0.68 21.99
C LEU A 26 -8.45 -0.03 21.66
N ALA A 27 -7.45 -0.88 21.43
CA ALA A 27 -6.17 -0.50 20.86
C ALA A 27 -6.03 -1.12 19.47
N TYR A 28 -5.58 -0.33 18.50
CA TYR A 28 -5.20 -0.83 17.18
C TYR A 28 -3.69 -1.05 17.16
N ILE A 29 -3.28 -2.24 16.72
CA ILE A 29 -1.90 -2.54 16.40
C ILE A 29 -1.84 -2.77 14.90
N HIS A 30 -1.01 -2.00 14.21
CA HIS A 30 -0.78 -2.16 12.78
C HIS A 30 0.46 -3.02 12.58
N LEU A 31 0.29 -4.13 11.86
CA LEU A 31 1.38 -5.00 11.46
C LEU A 31 1.70 -4.70 10.00
N LEU A 32 2.87 -4.13 9.79
CA LEU A 32 3.42 -3.88 8.45
C LEU A 32 4.00 -5.18 7.87
N PRO A 33 4.38 -5.20 6.58
CA PRO A 33 5.25 -6.24 6.04
C PRO A 33 6.50 -6.44 6.92
N PHE A 34 7.11 -7.62 6.84
CA PHE A 34 8.26 -7.95 7.68
C PHE A 34 9.37 -6.93 7.52
N SER A 35 9.83 -6.37 8.62
CA SER A 35 11.05 -5.57 8.64
C SER A 35 12.27 -6.42 8.28
N VAL A 36 13.33 -5.77 7.77
CA VAL A 36 14.62 -6.43 7.51
C VAL A 36 15.16 -7.11 8.77
N GLY A 37 14.92 -6.52 9.96
CA GLY A 37 15.31 -7.11 11.24
C GLY A 37 14.57 -8.39 11.58
N GLU A 38 13.27 -8.48 11.28
CA GLU A 38 12.48 -9.71 11.46
C GLU A 38 12.95 -10.81 10.51
N LEU A 39 13.18 -10.48 9.23
CA LEU A 39 13.71 -11.43 8.26
C LEU A 39 15.10 -11.95 8.64
N SER A 40 15.97 -11.05 9.15
CA SER A 40 17.31 -11.40 9.63
C SER A 40 17.24 -12.31 10.85
N SER A 41 16.40 -11.96 11.82
CA SER A 41 16.22 -12.75 13.06
C SER A 41 15.64 -14.14 12.79
N ALA A 42 14.79 -14.26 11.78
CA ALA A 42 14.23 -15.54 11.32
C ALA A 42 15.18 -16.35 10.42
N GLY A 43 16.33 -15.81 10.03
CA GLY A 43 17.31 -16.49 9.16
C GLY A 43 16.85 -16.65 7.71
N VAL A 44 15.86 -15.88 7.27
CA VAL A 44 15.30 -15.93 5.90
C VAL A 44 15.69 -14.72 5.05
N LEU A 45 16.45 -13.78 5.62
CA LEU A 45 16.99 -12.64 4.88
C LEU A 45 18.05 -13.09 3.88
N VAL A 46 17.88 -12.69 2.63
CA VAL A 46 18.88 -12.89 1.57
C VAL A 46 19.96 -11.81 1.70
N ASP A 47 21.22 -12.18 1.49
CA ASP A 47 22.40 -11.29 1.56
C ASP A 47 22.47 -10.25 0.41
N ASP A 48 21.39 -10.10 -0.35
CA ASP A 48 21.30 -9.16 -1.46
C ASP A 48 20.09 -8.23 -1.28
N PRO A 49 20.33 -6.95 -0.92
CA PRO A 49 19.28 -5.97 -0.73
C PRO A 49 18.37 -5.80 -1.94
N PHE A 50 18.90 -5.91 -3.17
CA PHE A 50 18.10 -5.73 -4.39
C PHE A 50 17.13 -6.90 -4.59
N ARG A 51 17.56 -8.13 -4.28
CA ARG A 51 16.65 -9.29 -4.30
C ARG A 51 15.56 -9.18 -3.25
N VAL A 52 15.88 -8.68 -2.05
CA VAL A 52 14.88 -8.42 -1.02
C VAL A 52 13.91 -7.34 -1.48
N MET A 53 14.39 -6.27 -2.11
CA MET A 53 13.54 -5.19 -2.63
C MET A 53 12.58 -5.68 -3.72
N VAL A 54 13.08 -6.43 -4.69
CA VAL A 54 12.27 -7.01 -5.80
C VAL A 54 11.27 -8.04 -5.27
N LYS A 55 11.70 -8.90 -4.33
CA LYS A 55 10.82 -9.89 -3.70
C LYS A 55 9.73 -9.21 -2.88
N GLY A 56 10.08 -8.19 -2.10
CA GLY A 56 9.21 -7.56 -1.11
C GLY A 56 9.19 -8.30 0.23
N GLN A 57 8.33 -7.85 1.12
CA GLN A 57 8.37 -8.16 2.55
C GLN A 57 7.06 -8.71 3.10
N TYR A 58 6.05 -8.92 2.24
CA TYR A 58 4.79 -9.50 2.67
C TYR A 58 4.97 -10.93 3.21
N PRO A 59 4.32 -11.29 4.34
CA PRO A 59 4.51 -12.59 4.97
C PRO A 59 4.29 -13.82 4.06
N PRO A 60 3.28 -13.84 3.16
CA PRO A 60 3.07 -14.95 2.23
C PRO A 60 4.26 -15.32 1.36
N LEU A 61 5.19 -14.41 1.12
CA LEU A 61 6.38 -14.64 0.29
C LEU A 61 7.50 -15.38 1.05
N TYR A 62 7.35 -15.56 2.36
CA TYR A 62 8.31 -16.21 3.24
C TYR A 62 7.71 -17.43 3.95
N ASP A 63 6.39 -17.48 4.13
CA ASP A 63 5.69 -18.59 4.78
C ASP A 63 5.07 -19.62 3.80
N ARG A 64 5.03 -19.32 2.50
CA ARG A 64 4.52 -20.22 1.44
C ARG A 64 5.50 -20.33 0.28
N ASP A 65 5.36 -21.43 -0.45
CA ASP A 65 6.02 -21.64 -1.74
C ASP A 65 5.16 -21.02 -2.85
N VAL A 66 5.38 -19.73 -3.12
CA VAL A 66 4.66 -18.96 -4.16
C VAL A 66 5.64 -18.18 -5.00
N ASP A 67 5.38 -18.10 -6.30
CA ASP A 67 6.08 -17.16 -7.16
C ASP A 67 5.64 -15.71 -6.80
N PRO A 68 6.58 -14.78 -6.54
CA PRO A 68 6.23 -13.42 -6.17
C PRO A 68 5.36 -12.71 -7.22
N GLN A 69 5.60 -12.91 -8.52
CA GLN A 69 4.86 -12.21 -9.58
C GLN A 69 3.41 -12.68 -9.63
N ASP A 70 3.20 -14.00 -9.62
CA ASP A 70 1.86 -14.59 -9.57
C ASP A 70 1.11 -14.17 -8.30
N TRP A 71 1.82 -14.14 -7.17
CA TRP A 71 1.24 -13.72 -5.89
C TRP A 71 0.81 -12.26 -5.91
N TYR A 72 1.66 -11.33 -6.37
CA TYR A 72 1.33 -9.91 -6.43
C TYR A 72 0.20 -9.61 -7.41
N GLN A 73 0.16 -10.30 -8.56
CA GLN A 73 -0.93 -10.18 -9.52
C GLN A 73 -2.26 -10.59 -8.87
N ALA A 74 -2.29 -11.78 -8.26
CA ALA A 74 -3.47 -12.28 -7.56
C ALA A 74 -3.87 -11.38 -6.37
N TYR A 75 -2.88 -10.84 -5.65
CA TYR A 75 -3.11 -9.90 -4.55
C TYR A 75 -3.81 -8.62 -5.02
N ILE A 76 -3.32 -7.97 -6.08
CA ILE A 76 -3.93 -6.75 -6.60
C ILE A 76 -5.33 -7.00 -7.15
N GLU A 77 -5.53 -8.11 -7.87
CA GLU A 77 -6.85 -8.47 -8.40
C GLU A 77 -7.86 -8.72 -7.28
N THR A 78 -7.47 -9.53 -6.28
CA THR A 78 -8.34 -9.82 -5.15
C THR A 78 -8.59 -8.60 -4.26
N TYR A 79 -7.60 -7.73 -4.08
CA TYR A 79 -7.75 -6.44 -3.39
C TYR A 79 -8.80 -5.56 -4.08
N ILE A 80 -8.66 -5.35 -5.40
CA ILE A 80 -9.60 -4.52 -6.18
C ILE A 80 -11.02 -5.10 -6.14
N GLU A 81 -11.15 -6.42 -6.29
CA GLU A 81 -12.45 -7.06 -6.38
C GLU A 81 -13.15 -7.24 -5.03
N ARG A 82 -12.41 -7.65 -3.98
CA ARG A 82 -12.98 -8.06 -2.70
C ARG A 82 -12.91 -6.98 -1.63
N ASP A 83 -11.76 -6.31 -1.50
CA ASP A 83 -11.53 -5.40 -0.37
C ASP A 83 -12.04 -4.00 -0.66
N VAL A 84 -11.78 -3.50 -1.87
CA VAL A 84 -12.22 -2.14 -2.27
C VAL A 84 -13.35 -2.13 -3.28
N GLY A 85 -13.81 -3.29 -3.74
CA GLY A 85 -14.84 -3.40 -4.78
C GLY A 85 -16.16 -2.70 -4.44
N SER A 86 -16.48 -2.56 -3.14
CA SER A 86 -17.66 -1.80 -2.67
C SER A 86 -17.37 -0.32 -2.35
N LEU A 87 -16.11 0.09 -2.33
CA LEU A 87 -15.67 1.47 -2.08
C LEU A 87 -15.41 2.24 -3.37
N VAL A 88 -15.13 1.53 -4.45
CA VAL A 88 -14.91 2.07 -5.79
C VAL A 88 -16.14 1.79 -6.65
N ASN A 89 -16.60 2.80 -7.39
CA ASN A 89 -17.70 2.61 -8.35
C ASN A 89 -17.33 1.48 -9.34
N PRO A 90 -18.21 0.48 -9.57
CA PRO A 90 -17.95 -0.61 -10.52
C PRO A 90 -17.47 -0.15 -11.91
N GLY A 91 -17.99 0.97 -12.41
CA GLY A 91 -17.58 1.54 -13.71
C GLY A 91 -16.15 2.08 -13.74
N ASN A 92 -15.54 2.32 -12.58
CA ASN A 92 -14.21 2.89 -12.46
C ASN A 92 -13.12 1.89 -12.06
N LYS A 93 -13.42 0.58 -11.96
CA LYS A 93 -12.43 -0.43 -11.54
C LYS A 93 -11.16 -0.43 -12.40
N LEU A 94 -11.31 -0.30 -13.72
CA LEU A 94 -10.17 -0.22 -14.63
C LEU A 94 -9.35 1.06 -14.42
N ALA A 95 -10.02 2.20 -14.25
CA ALA A 95 -9.37 3.47 -13.94
C ALA A 95 -8.67 3.44 -12.57
N PHE A 96 -9.23 2.73 -11.58
CA PHE A 96 -8.63 2.51 -10.28
C PHE A 96 -7.37 1.63 -10.36
N LYS A 97 -7.40 0.56 -11.17
CA LYS A 97 -6.19 -0.25 -11.44
C LYS A 97 -5.08 0.59 -12.08
N LYS A 98 -5.44 1.42 -13.08
CA LYS A 98 -4.52 2.39 -13.70
C LYS A 98 -3.98 3.38 -12.68
N PHE A 99 -4.83 3.91 -11.80
CA PHE A 99 -4.46 4.83 -10.73
C PHE A 99 -3.40 4.23 -9.79
N ILE A 100 -3.53 2.97 -9.36
CA ILE A 100 -2.53 2.30 -8.52
C ILE A 100 -1.16 2.26 -9.22
N SER A 101 -1.11 1.91 -10.50
CA SER A 101 0.14 1.91 -11.28
C SER A 101 0.72 3.32 -11.46
N LEU A 102 -0.11 4.33 -11.66
CA LEU A 102 0.33 5.73 -11.75
C LEU A 102 0.85 6.27 -10.41
N CYS A 103 0.32 5.79 -9.29
CA CYS A 103 0.86 6.01 -7.96
C CYS A 103 2.24 5.36 -7.82
N ALA A 104 2.42 4.12 -8.28
CA ALA A 104 3.70 3.42 -8.22
C ALA A 104 4.81 4.19 -8.97
N LEU A 105 4.50 4.68 -10.18
CA LEU A 105 5.41 5.53 -10.97
C LEU A 105 5.81 6.84 -10.30
N ARG A 106 5.03 7.29 -9.30
CA ARG A 106 5.25 8.53 -8.56
C ARG A 106 5.69 8.30 -7.12
N SER A 107 6.03 7.06 -6.76
CA SER A 107 6.61 6.75 -5.45
C SER A 107 7.90 7.56 -5.25
N GLY A 108 8.04 8.22 -4.10
CA GLY A 108 9.13 9.15 -3.77
C GLY A 108 8.97 10.58 -4.30
N GLN A 109 7.94 10.86 -5.12
CA GLN A 109 7.71 12.17 -5.74
C GLN A 109 6.62 12.98 -5.02
N LEU A 110 6.58 14.29 -5.28
CA LEU A 110 5.52 15.17 -4.79
C LEU A 110 4.18 14.80 -5.44
N LEU A 111 3.14 14.71 -4.62
CA LEU A 111 1.82 14.28 -5.06
C LEU A 111 1.05 15.40 -5.77
N VAL A 112 0.81 15.26 -7.07
CA VAL A 112 0.00 16.21 -7.86
C VAL A 112 -1.33 15.56 -8.25
N LEU A 113 -2.39 15.83 -7.48
CA LEU A 113 -3.70 15.21 -7.66
C LEU A 113 -4.37 15.54 -9.01
N SER A 114 -4.16 16.76 -9.52
CA SER A 114 -4.71 17.18 -10.82
C SER A 114 -4.14 16.37 -11.99
N ALA A 115 -2.85 16.04 -11.96
CA ALA A 115 -2.21 15.21 -12.99
C ALA A 115 -2.78 13.79 -12.97
N LEU A 116 -2.91 13.20 -11.78
CA LEU A 116 -3.53 11.87 -11.61
C LEU A 116 -4.99 11.86 -12.09
N ALA A 117 -5.74 12.91 -11.80
CA ALA A 117 -7.14 13.05 -12.23
C ALA A 117 -7.26 13.10 -13.76
N GLN A 118 -6.40 13.89 -14.40
CA GLN A 118 -6.34 13.99 -15.87
C GLN A 118 -5.97 12.65 -16.50
N GLU A 119 -4.94 11.96 -16.00
CA GLU A 119 -4.48 10.68 -16.56
C GLU A 119 -5.47 9.54 -16.33
N CYS A 120 -6.23 9.58 -15.24
CA CYS A 120 -7.26 8.59 -14.94
C CYS A 120 -8.63 8.94 -15.54
N GLU A 121 -8.77 10.13 -16.14
CA GLU A 121 -10.02 10.64 -16.71
C GLU A 121 -11.17 10.69 -15.68
N VAL A 122 -10.84 11.07 -14.44
CA VAL A 122 -11.82 11.21 -13.35
C VAL A 122 -11.65 12.55 -12.63
N SER A 123 -12.61 12.89 -11.77
CA SER A 123 -12.55 14.13 -11.00
C SER A 123 -11.48 14.08 -9.90
N ILE A 124 -10.90 15.24 -9.53
CA ILE A 124 -9.94 15.35 -8.42
C ILE A 124 -10.51 14.76 -7.11
N PRO A 125 -11.77 15.02 -6.71
CA PRO A 125 -12.35 14.39 -5.52
C PRO A 125 -12.36 12.86 -5.59
N THR A 126 -12.50 12.27 -6.78
CA THR A 126 -12.43 10.81 -6.98
C THR A 126 -11.02 10.30 -6.69
N ILE A 127 -9.99 10.97 -7.21
CA ILE A 127 -8.59 10.65 -6.90
C ILE A 127 -8.29 10.80 -5.41
N SER A 128 -8.75 11.88 -4.76
CA SER A 128 -8.57 12.07 -3.32
C SER A 128 -9.23 10.95 -2.48
N SER A 129 -10.41 10.51 -2.91
CA SER A 129 -11.09 9.35 -2.30
C SER A 129 -10.30 8.07 -2.49
N TRP A 130 -9.82 7.81 -3.71
CA TRP A 130 -9.00 6.63 -4.03
C TRP A 130 -7.68 6.61 -3.27
N LEU A 131 -7.03 7.76 -3.11
CA LEU A 131 -5.82 7.88 -2.33
C LEU A 131 -6.07 7.56 -0.85
N SER A 132 -7.17 8.09 -0.28
CA SER A 132 -7.60 7.77 1.08
C SER A 132 -7.85 6.27 1.27
N ILE A 133 -8.37 5.58 0.23
CA ILE A 133 -8.53 4.13 0.23
C ILE A 133 -7.16 3.44 0.29
N LEU A 134 -6.21 3.79 -0.59
CA LEU A 134 -4.88 3.17 -0.60
C LEU A 134 -4.11 3.38 0.71
N GLU A 135 -4.20 4.58 1.29
CA GLU A 135 -3.57 4.90 2.58
C GLU A 135 -4.23 4.12 3.72
N SER A 136 -5.56 4.07 3.75
CA SER A 136 -6.31 3.28 4.74
C SER A 136 -6.05 1.77 4.62
N SER A 137 -5.71 1.28 3.42
CA SER A 137 -5.33 -0.11 3.15
C SER A 137 -3.87 -0.41 3.47
N PHE A 138 -3.07 0.56 3.91
CA PHE A 138 -1.62 0.43 4.10
C PHE A 138 -0.88 -0.04 2.84
N LEU A 139 -1.34 0.35 1.65
CA LEU A 139 -0.58 0.17 0.41
C LEU A 139 0.39 1.34 0.17
N VAL A 140 -0.04 2.54 0.53
CA VAL A 140 0.74 3.77 0.39
C VAL A 140 0.81 4.55 1.69
N TYR A 141 1.81 5.41 1.79
CA TYR A 141 2.03 6.34 2.88
C TYR A 141 2.31 7.74 2.31
N LEU A 142 1.65 8.75 2.86
CA LEU A 142 1.91 10.15 2.52
C LEU A 142 2.89 10.76 3.54
N MET A 143 4.12 10.99 3.08
CA MET A 143 5.15 11.62 3.89
C MET A 143 4.93 13.13 3.89
N GLU A 144 4.50 13.66 5.03
CA GLU A 144 4.33 15.09 5.22
C GLU A 144 5.67 15.86 5.15
N PRO A 145 5.67 17.09 4.62
CA PRO A 145 6.88 17.91 4.55
C PRO A 145 7.45 18.25 5.93
N PHE A 146 8.73 17.96 6.16
CA PHE A 146 9.40 18.39 7.39
C PHE A 146 9.58 19.91 7.39
N CYS A 147 8.77 20.61 8.18
CA CYS A 147 8.82 22.06 8.36
C CYS A 147 8.67 22.40 9.85
N SER A 148 9.40 23.42 10.32
CA SER A 148 9.30 23.93 11.71
C SER A 148 7.94 24.55 12.00
N ASN A 149 7.29 25.13 10.99
CA ASN A 149 5.96 25.67 11.08
C ASN A 149 4.91 24.58 10.79
N LEU A 150 4.10 24.24 11.80
CA LEU A 150 3.03 23.25 11.71
C LEU A 150 1.98 23.61 10.65
N GLY A 151 1.60 24.88 10.53
CA GLY A 151 0.66 25.33 9.49
C GLY A 151 1.20 25.07 8.08
N LYS A 152 2.49 25.35 7.84
CA LYS A 152 3.14 25.06 6.55
C LYS A 152 3.29 23.56 6.29
N ARG A 153 3.37 22.73 7.33
CA ARG A 153 3.41 21.27 7.20
C ARG A 153 2.08 20.74 6.66
N LEU A 154 0.96 21.27 7.14
CA LEU A 154 -0.38 20.87 6.71
C LEU A 154 -0.74 21.35 5.30
N THR A 155 -0.16 22.46 4.82
CA THR A 155 -0.52 23.04 3.52
C THR A 155 0.38 22.62 2.37
N LYS A 156 1.58 22.08 2.66
CA LYS A 156 2.53 21.71 1.60
C LYS A 156 2.22 20.31 1.08
N THR A 157 2.45 20.14 -0.22
CA THR A 157 2.26 18.87 -0.91
C THR A 157 3.12 17.75 -0.30
N PRO A 158 2.52 16.62 0.13
CA PRO A 158 3.26 15.48 0.64
C PRO A 158 3.94 14.69 -0.48
N LYS A 159 4.89 13.82 -0.11
CA LYS A 159 5.42 12.79 -1.00
C LYS A 159 4.65 11.49 -0.84
N LEU A 160 4.38 10.81 -1.95
CA LEU A 160 3.74 9.49 -1.96
C LEU A 160 4.81 8.40 -1.85
N PHE A 161 4.62 7.39 -1.00
CA PHE A 161 5.47 6.19 -0.94
C PHE A 161 4.61 4.93 -0.91
N PHE A 162 5.09 3.85 -1.53
CA PHE A 162 4.55 2.51 -1.28
C PHE A 162 5.18 1.90 -0.03
N LEU A 163 4.39 1.16 0.74
CA LEU A 163 4.85 0.53 1.99
C LEU A 163 5.63 -0.77 1.77
N ASP A 164 5.42 -1.46 0.65
CA ASP A 164 6.14 -2.66 0.27
C ASP A 164 6.89 -2.45 -1.04
N SER A 165 8.20 -2.75 -1.04
CA SER A 165 9.06 -2.57 -2.22
C SER A 165 8.75 -3.57 -3.32
N GLY A 166 8.38 -4.81 -2.98
CA GLY A 166 8.09 -5.84 -3.98
C GLY A 166 6.80 -5.53 -4.72
N LEU A 167 5.79 -5.00 -4.02
CA LEU A 167 4.57 -4.51 -4.65
C LEU A 167 4.87 -3.34 -5.60
N LEU A 168 5.70 -2.41 -5.17
CA LEU A 168 6.16 -1.30 -6.01
C LEU A 168 6.87 -1.83 -7.27
N CYS A 169 7.84 -2.73 -7.11
CA CYS A 169 8.54 -3.37 -8.21
C CYS A 169 7.59 -4.09 -9.16
N HIS A 170 6.64 -4.88 -8.65
CA HIS A 170 5.64 -5.56 -9.46
C HIS A 170 4.79 -4.58 -10.29
N LEU A 171 4.31 -3.48 -9.67
CA LEU A 171 3.51 -2.46 -10.36
C LEU A 171 4.33 -1.70 -11.42
N LEU A 172 5.63 -1.57 -11.22
CA LEU A 172 6.59 -1.00 -12.16
C LEU A 172 7.09 -2.00 -13.21
N ARG A 173 6.67 -3.28 -13.14
CA ARG A 173 7.14 -4.38 -13.99
C ARG A 173 8.65 -4.63 -13.88
N ILE A 174 9.17 -4.47 -12.66
CA ILE A 174 10.54 -4.80 -12.28
C ILE A 174 10.48 -6.13 -11.54
N HIS A 175 11.09 -7.15 -12.14
CA HIS A 175 11.01 -8.53 -11.72
C HIS A 175 12.37 -9.12 -11.36
N THR A 176 13.45 -8.44 -11.75
CA THR A 176 14.81 -8.88 -11.50
C THR A 176 15.64 -7.80 -10.82
N ARG A 177 16.72 -8.24 -10.17
CA ARG A 177 17.73 -7.34 -9.60
C ARG A 177 18.30 -6.42 -10.67
N GLU A 178 18.58 -6.97 -11.84
CA GLU A 178 19.22 -6.27 -12.95
C GLU A 178 18.32 -5.14 -13.47
N GLU A 179 17.03 -5.41 -13.63
CA GLU A 179 16.04 -4.39 -13.99
C GLU A 179 15.93 -3.29 -12.93
N LEU A 180 15.97 -3.65 -11.64
CA LEU A 180 15.91 -2.66 -10.56
C LEU A 180 17.12 -1.72 -10.56
N ILE A 181 18.32 -2.26 -10.82
CA ILE A 181 19.56 -1.47 -10.88
C ILE A 181 19.57 -0.53 -12.09
N LEU A 182 18.97 -0.96 -13.20
CA LEU A 182 18.87 -0.18 -14.44
C LEU A 182 17.68 0.80 -14.44
N SER A 183 16.82 0.74 -13.43
CA SER A 183 15.66 1.60 -13.29
C SER A 183 16.09 3.05 -13.01
N PRO A 184 15.50 4.05 -13.68
CA PRO A 184 15.86 5.46 -13.54
C PRO A 184 15.40 6.12 -12.23
#